data_AF-A0AAU6Q0H3-F1
#
_entry.id   AF-A0AAU6Q0H3-F1
#
_cell.length_a   1.000
_cell.length_b   1.000
_cell.length_c   1.000
_cell.angle_alpha   90.00
_cell.angle_beta   90.00
_cell.angle_gamma   90.00
#
_symmetry.space_group_name_H-M   'P 1'
#
loop_
_entity.id
_entity.type
_entity.pdbx_description
1 polymer ?
#
loop_
_entity_poly.entity_id
_entity_poly.type
_entity_poly.pdbx_seq_one_letter_code
_entity_poly.pdbx_strand_id
1 'polypeptide(L)'
;MPEKIYHLSLEWKPVAAVGDLPGLEVRVDGVLLSDLVRDWENAHESDNSKKIAQAHGPIIRYHSSYLHSWLGEKLSEEDVAPPSKASLLGCSCGEVGCWPLQVSVTLNEKTVVWSDFFQPFRPEATIFEGFGPFTFHRAGYEAEVRRAMADAPA
;
A
#
# COMPACT_ATOMS: atom_id res chain seq x y z
N MET A 1 15.31 11.66 18.93
CA MET A 1 15.41 12.02 17.50
C MET A 1 13.99 12.28 17.02
N PRO A 2 13.69 13.38 16.30
CA PRO A 2 12.34 13.58 15.78
C PRO A 2 12.01 12.43 14.82
N GLU A 3 10.80 11.90 14.94
CA GLU A 3 10.29 10.88 14.03
C GLU A 3 10.27 11.45 12.61
N LYS A 4 10.83 10.70 11.63
CA LYS A 4 10.87 11.15 10.25
C LYS A 4 9.44 11.23 9.72
N ILE A 5 9.07 12.38 9.16
CA ILE A 5 7.82 12.56 8.43
C ILE A 5 8.08 12.39 6.94
N TYR A 6 7.35 11.47 6.33
CA TYR A 6 7.42 11.14 4.91
C TYR A 6 6.37 11.91 4.11
N HIS A 7 6.61 12.04 2.81
CA HIS A 7 5.65 12.52 1.84
C HIS A 7 5.06 11.36 1.03
N LEU A 8 3.74 11.23 1.03
CA LEU A 8 3.02 10.31 0.14
C LEU A 8 2.77 11.02 -1.19
N SER A 9 2.93 10.31 -2.31
CA SER A 9 2.41 10.73 -3.62
C SER A 9 1.82 9.53 -4.34
N LEU A 10 0.69 9.75 -5.02
CA LEU A 10 -0.10 8.70 -5.66
C LEU A 10 -0.34 9.04 -7.13
N GLU A 11 -0.07 8.12 -8.05
CA GLU A 11 -0.30 8.39 -9.47
C GLU A 11 -0.82 7.17 -10.22
N TRP A 12 -1.88 7.34 -11.01
CA TRP A 12 -2.35 6.31 -11.92
C TRP A 12 -1.48 6.26 -13.16
N LYS A 13 -0.84 5.11 -13.40
CA LYS A 13 0.02 4.87 -14.58
C LYS A 13 -0.39 3.58 -15.28
N PRO A 14 -0.28 3.50 -16.61
CA PRO A 14 -0.41 2.23 -17.32
C PRO A 14 0.60 1.20 -16.81
N VAL A 15 0.14 -0.02 -16.56
CA VAL A 15 0.99 -1.11 -16.07
C VAL A 15 1.13 -2.15 -17.18
N ALA A 16 2.28 -2.18 -17.83
CA ALA A 16 2.54 -3.09 -18.95
C ALA A 16 2.33 -4.57 -18.58
N ALA A 17 2.60 -4.95 -17.32
CA ALA A 17 2.43 -6.33 -16.84
C ALA A 17 0.95 -6.79 -16.77
N VAL A 18 -0.01 -5.86 -16.76
CA VAL A 18 -1.45 -6.15 -16.60
C VAL A 18 -2.25 -5.52 -17.75
N GLY A 19 -1.72 -5.58 -18.98
CA GLY A 19 -2.47 -5.25 -20.20
C GLY A 19 -2.92 -3.79 -20.32
N ASP A 20 -1.99 -2.85 -20.17
CA ASP A 20 -2.19 -1.38 -20.20
C ASP A 20 -3.21 -0.83 -19.21
N LEU A 21 -3.73 -1.65 -18.29
CA LEU A 21 -4.63 -1.19 -17.26
C LEU A 21 -3.89 -0.23 -16.31
N PRO A 22 -4.53 0.89 -15.93
CA PRO A 22 -3.91 1.81 -15.00
C PRO A 22 -3.85 1.19 -13.61
N GLY A 23 -2.64 1.20 -13.04
CA GLY A 23 -2.36 0.86 -11.65
C GLY A 23 -1.88 2.07 -10.89
N LEU A 24 -2.20 2.10 -9.60
CA LEU A 24 -1.79 3.15 -8.70
C LEU A 24 -0.33 2.93 -8.29
N GLU A 25 0.55 3.80 -8.75
CA GLU A 25 1.88 3.93 -8.17
C GLU A 25 1.78 4.59 -6.80
N VAL A 26 2.30 3.89 -5.80
CA VAL A 26 2.37 4.37 -4.42
C VAL A 26 3.81 4.75 -4.12
N ARG A 27 4.06 6.03 -3.82
CA ARG A 27 5.42 6.54 -3.58
C ARG A 27 5.55 7.16 -2.20
N VAL A 28 6.62 6.82 -1.50
CA VAL A 28 7.01 7.37 -0.21
C VAL A 28 8.33 8.12 -0.41
N ASP A 29 8.34 9.42 -0.14
CA ASP A 29 9.45 10.34 -0.49
C ASP A 29 9.90 10.23 -1.96
N GLY A 30 8.94 10.00 -2.87
CA GLY A 30 9.19 9.83 -4.30
C GLY A 30 9.67 8.44 -4.73
N VAL A 31 10.01 7.55 -3.79
CA VAL A 31 10.42 6.17 -4.08
C VAL A 31 9.21 5.25 -4.15
N LEU A 32 9.13 4.37 -5.15
CA LEU A 32 8.05 3.39 -5.25
C LEU A 32 8.03 2.47 -4.03
N LEU A 33 6.85 2.27 -3.45
CA LEU A 33 6.68 1.38 -2.30
C LEU A 33 7.08 -0.06 -2.65
N SER A 34 6.82 -0.51 -3.89
CA SER A 34 7.26 -1.82 -4.38
C SER A 34 8.79 -1.95 -4.41
N ASP A 35 9.51 -0.87 -4.74
CA ASP A 35 10.97 -0.85 -4.69
C ASP A 35 11.48 -0.86 -3.25
N LEU A 36 10.87 -0.09 -2.34
CA LEU A 36 11.20 -0.11 -0.91
C LEU A 36 11.02 -1.52 -0.31
N VAL A 37 9.91 -2.18 -0.64
CA VAL A 37 9.64 -3.56 -0.21
C VAL A 37 10.67 -4.52 -0.78
N ARG A 38 10.99 -4.41 -2.07
CA ARG A 38 12.01 -5.27 -2.72
C ARG A 38 13.37 -5.11 -2.09
N ASP A 39 13.80 -3.89 -1.82
CA ASP A 39 15.11 -3.61 -1.23
C ASP A 39 15.18 -4.11 0.21
N TRP A 40 14.09 -3.94 0.97
CA TRP A 40 13.97 -4.47 2.33
C TRP A 40 14.05 -5.99 2.36
N GLU A 41 13.26 -6.68 1.53
CA GLU A 41 13.28 -8.16 1.44
C GLU A 41 14.64 -8.68 1.01
N ASN A 42 15.33 -8.00 0.08
CA ASN A 42 16.66 -8.39 -0.34
C ASN A 42 17.70 -8.28 0.78
N ALA A 43 17.55 -7.30 1.68
CA ALA A 43 18.46 -7.10 2.81
C ALA A 43 18.19 -8.05 3.99
N HIS A 44 16.94 -8.53 4.14
CA HIS A 44 16.50 -9.26 5.34
C HIS A 44 16.09 -10.72 5.09
N GLU A 45 15.93 -11.14 3.84
CA GLU A 45 15.62 -12.51 3.48
C GLU A 45 16.61 -13.05 2.43
N SER A 46 17.29 -14.12 2.81
CA SER A 46 18.30 -14.78 1.96
C SER A 46 17.67 -15.86 1.07
N ASP A 47 16.54 -16.42 1.49
CA ASP A 47 15.79 -17.42 0.72
C ASP A 47 14.90 -16.72 -0.31
N ASN A 48 15.33 -16.73 -1.58
CA ASN A 48 14.58 -16.13 -2.67
C ASN A 48 13.17 -16.72 -2.84
N SER A 49 12.89 -17.94 -2.38
CA SER A 49 11.54 -18.53 -2.44
C SER A 49 10.55 -17.89 -1.47
N LYS A 50 11.07 -17.15 -0.47
CA LYS A 50 10.31 -16.38 0.50
C LYS A 50 10.20 -14.90 0.16
N LYS A 51 10.93 -14.42 -0.86
CA LYS A 51 10.78 -13.06 -1.38
C LYS A 51 9.53 -12.95 -2.21
N ILE A 52 8.78 -11.87 -1.99
CA ILE A 52 7.42 -11.68 -2.51
C ILE A 52 7.27 -10.33 -3.22
N ALA A 53 8.27 -9.45 -3.14
CA ALA A 53 8.31 -8.20 -3.88
C ALA A 53 8.19 -8.38 -5.39
N GLN A 54 8.65 -9.51 -5.94
CA GLN A 54 8.46 -9.84 -7.36
C GLN A 54 6.99 -10.17 -7.71
N ALA A 55 6.18 -10.54 -6.72
CA ALA A 55 4.74 -10.76 -6.85
C ALA A 55 3.93 -9.48 -6.57
N HIS A 56 4.48 -8.49 -5.85
CA HIS A 56 3.78 -7.24 -5.56
C HIS A 56 3.65 -6.38 -6.83
N GLY A 57 2.41 -6.08 -7.19
CA GLY A 57 2.00 -5.16 -8.23
C GLY A 57 1.21 -3.98 -7.65
N PRO A 58 0.91 -2.96 -8.48
CA PRO A 58 0.10 -1.83 -8.06
C PRO A 58 -1.35 -2.26 -7.78
N ILE A 59 -2.06 -1.46 -6.99
CA ILE A 59 -3.52 -1.54 -6.92
C ILE A 59 -4.06 -1.13 -8.29
N ILE A 60 -4.68 -2.06 -9.03
CA ILE A 60 -5.26 -1.74 -10.34
C ILE A 60 -6.62 -1.04 -10.18
N ARG A 61 -7.04 -0.28 -11.20
CA ARG A 61 -8.23 0.61 -11.11
C ARG A 61 -9.50 -0.01 -10.54
N TYR A 62 -9.77 -1.30 -10.82
CA TYR A 62 -10.96 -2.00 -10.31
C TYR A 62 -10.98 -2.17 -8.79
N HIS A 63 -9.88 -1.81 -8.13
CA HIS A 63 -9.68 -1.87 -6.70
C HIS A 63 -9.45 -0.48 -6.10
N SER A 64 -9.82 0.60 -6.80
CA SER A 64 -9.73 1.96 -6.24
C SER A 64 -10.55 2.14 -4.97
N SER A 65 -11.62 1.35 -4.77
CA SER A 65 -12.39 1.34 -3.51
C SER A 65 -11.53 0.97 -2.29
N TYR A 66 -10.43 0.24 -2.46
CA TYR A 66 -9.51 -0.07 -1.37
C TYR A 66 -8.85 1.19 -0.78
N LEU A 67 -8.82 2.32 -1.51
CA LEU A 67 -8.34 3.59 -0.99
C LEU A 67 -9.22 4.15 0.14
N HIS A 68 -10.49 3.77 0.25
CA HIS A 68 -11.31 4.13 1.40
C HIS A 68 -10.70 3.63 2.72
N SER A 69 -10.15 2.41 2.72
CA SER A 69 -9.50 1.86 3.93
C SER A 69 -8.27 2.66 4.36
N TRP A 70 -7.64 3.41 3.45
CA TRP A 70 -6.51 4.28 3.74
C TRP A 70 -6.94 5.54 4.51
N LEU A 71 -8.23 5.88 4.45
CA LEU A 71 -8.88 6.95 5.21
C LEU A 71 -9.66 6.43 6.42
N GLY A 72 -9.51 5.14 6.76
CA GLY A 72 -10.28 4.52 7.84
C GLY A 72 -11.78 4.43 7.53
N GLU A 73 -12.13 4.40 6.25
CA GLU A 73 -13.51 4.32 5.75
C GLU A 73 -13.84 2.89 5.30
N LYS A 74 -15.14 2.62 5.19
CA LYS A 74 -15.67 1.35 4.66
C LYS A 74 -15.39 1.23 3.16
N LEU A 75 -15.24 0.01 2.65
CA LEU A 75 -15.04 -0.22 1.22
C LEU A 75 -16.36 -0.13 0.44
N SER A 76 -17.47 -0.45 1.12
CA SER A 76 -18.83 -0.36 0.60
C SER A 76 -19.82 0.03 1.71
N GLU A 77 -21.01 0.50 1.31
CA GLU A 77 -22.11 0.79 2.24
C GLU A 77 -22.62 -0.45 2.99
N GLU A 78 -22.39 -1.64 2.43
CA GLU A 78 -22.81 -2.92 3.02
C GLU A 78 -21.88 -3.36 4.17
N ASP A 79 -20.65 -2.83 4.22
CA ASP A 79 -19.71 -3.17 5.28
C ASP A 79 -20.19 -2.65 6.63
N VAL A 80 -20.07 -3.47 7.68
CA VAL A 80 -20.45 -3.05 9.04
C VAL A 80 -19.45 -2.04 9.60
N ALA A 81 -18.16 -2.20 9.27
CA ALA A 81 -17.06 -1.35 9.72
C ALA A 81 -15.93 -1.32 8.66
N PRO A 82 -15.02 -0.33 8.71
CA PRO A 82 -13.80 -0.34 7.91
C PRO A 82 -12.98 -1.63 8.13
N PRO A 83 -12.22 -2.09 7.12
CA PRO A 83 -11.33 -3.22 7.30
C PRO A 83 -10.24 -2.88 8.33
N SER A 84 -9.80 -3.89 9.10
CA SER A 84 -8.75 -3.71 10.11
C SER A 84 -7.37 -3.45 9.52
N LYS A 85 -7.15 -3.80 8.25
CA LYS A 85 -5.93 -3.49 7.49
C LYS A 85 -6.29 -2.99 6.09
N ALA A 86 -5.48 -2.07 5.59
CA ALA A 86 -5.55 -1.55 4.23
C ALA A 86 -4.60 -2.34 3.32
N SER A 87 -4.99 -2.60 2.07
CA SER A 87 -4.06 -3.13 1.07
C SER A 87 -3.35 -1.97 0.39
N LEU A 88 -2.01 -1.99 0.38
CA LEU A 88 -1.16 -0.96 -0.26
C LEU A 88 -0.67 -1.38 -1.64
N LEU A 89 -0.43 -2.67 -1.85
CA LEU A 89 -0.04 -3.28 -3.12
C LEU A 89 -0.89 -4.52 -3.36
N GLY A 90 -1.14 -4.85 -4.63
CA GLY A 90 -1.81 -6.08 -5.08
C GLY A 90 -0.82 -7.08 -5.67
N CYS A 91 -1.32 -8.09 -6.39
CA CYS A 91 -0.49 -9.00 -7.17
C CYS A 91 -0.21 -8.44 -8.58
N SER A 92 0.95 -8.73 -9.14
CA SER A 92 1.28 -8.43 -10.54
C SER A 92 0.38 -9.15 -11.56
N CYS A 93 -0.40 -10.17 -11.14
CA CYS A 93 -1.44 -10.78 -11.97
C CYS A 93 -2.69 -9.88 -12.18
N GLY A 94 -2.76 -8.74 -11.47
CA GLY A 94 -3.89 -7.81 -11.51
C GLY A 94 -4.95 -8.04 -10.44
N GLU A 95 -4.90 -9.14 -9.69
CA GLU A 95 -5.85 -9.39 -8.60
C GLU A 95 -5.28 -8.91 -7.25
N VAL A 96 -5.93 -7.94 -6.61
CA VAL A 96 -5.49 -7.42 -5.31
C VAL A 96 -5.57 -8.49 -4.21
N GLY A 97 -6.56 -9.37 -4.24
CA GLY A 97 -6.73 -10.44 -3.24
C GLY A 97 -5.73 -11.59 -3.35
N CYS A 98 -5.01 -11.72 -4.46
CA CYS A 98 -4.14 -12.87 -4.71
C CYS A 98 -2.86 -12.81 -3.86
N TRP A 99 -2.20 -11.65 -3.79
CA TRP A 99 -0.96 -11.42 -3.01
C TRP A 99 -0.87 -9.96 -2.50
N PRO A 100 -1.77 -9.51 -1.61
CA PRO A 100 -1.75 -8.12 -1.15
C PRO A 100 -0.64 -7.89 -0.12
N LEU A 101 0.05 -6.75 -0.21
CA LEU A 101 0.78 -6.19 0.92
C LEU A 101 -0.19 -5.32 1.71
N GLN A 102 -0.43 -5.68 2.97
CA GLN A 102 -1.37 -5.00 3.84
C GLN A 102 -0.66 -4.26 4.97
N VAL A 103 -1.33 -3.24 5.51
CA VAL A 103 -0.81 -2.39 6.58
C VAL A 103 -1.91 -2.02 7.56
N SER A 104 -1.54 -1.80 8.82
CA SER A 104 -2.37 -1.07 9.77
C SER A 104 -2.27 0.42 9.48
N VAL A 105 -3.40 1.10 9.28
CA VAL A 105 -3.45 2.55 9.09
C VAL A 105 -4.01 3.21 10.34
N THR A 106 -3.18 3.97 11.05
CA THR A 106 -3.59 4.73 12.24
C THR A 106 -3.70 6.21 11.91
N LEU A 107 -4.92 6.75 11.99
CA LEU A 107 -5.20 8.18 11.77
C LEU A 107 -5.21 8.93 13.10
N ASN A 108 -4.19 9.76 13.33
CA ASN A 108 -4.11 10.68 14.48
C ASN A 108 -4.57 12.08 14.06
N GLU A 109 -4.65 13.04 14.99
CA GLU A 109 -5.08 14.41 14.66
C GLU A 109 -4.22 15.09 13.58
N LYS A 110 -2.91 14.87 13.59
CA LYS A 110 -1.95 15.56 12.70
C LYS A 110 -1.16 14.63 11.78
N THR A 111 -1.19 13.34 12.05
CA THR A 111 -0.37 12.35 11.34
C THR A 111 -1.19 11.13 10.95
N VAL A 112 -0.71 10.44 9.93
CA VAL A 112 -1.14 9.09 9.56
C VAL A 112 0.06 8.18 9.69
N VAL A 113 -0.11 7.02 10.33
CA VAL A 113 0.97 6.04 10.52
C VAL A 113 0.60 4.74 9.82
N TRP A 114 1.50 4.28 8.96
CA TRP A 114 1.51 2.95 8.38
C TRP A 114 2.42 2.04 9.20
N SER A 115 1.85 1.02 9.86
CA SER A 115 2.58 0.05 10.70
C SER A 115 2.11 -1.39 10.45
N ASP A 116 2.81 -2.36 11.03
CA ASP A 116 2.43 -3.77 11.02
C ASP A 116 2.16 -4.30 9.61
N PHE A 117 3.12 -4.05 8.73
CA PHE A 117 3.13 -4.56 7.36
C PHE A 117 3.03 -6.08 7.37
N PHE A 118 2.16 -6.60 6.52
CA PHE A 118 1.71 -7.97 6.59
C PHE A 118 1.35 -8.51 5.21
N GLN A 119 1.66 -9.77 4.95
CA GLN A 119 1.20 -10.48 3.76
C GLN A 119 0.37 -11.72 4.20
N PRO A 120 -0.93 -11.80 3.86
CA PRO A 120 -1.84 -12.83 4.41
C PRO A 120 -1.51 -14.29 4.11
N PHE A 121 -0.79 -14.57 3.04
CA PHE A 121 -0.38 -15.91 2.62
C PHE A 121 0.99 -16.32 3.17
N ARG A 122 1.61 -15.45 3.99
CA ARG A 122 2.87 -15.62 4.70
C ARG A 122 2.79 -15.06 6.13
N PRO A 123 1.78 -15.44 6.93
CA PRO A 123 1.54 -14.82 8.23
C PRO A 123 2.67 -15.04 9.25
N GLU A 124 3.50 -16.07 9.05
CA GLU A 124 4.68 -16.37 9.86
C GLU A 124 5.92 -15.54 9.50
N ALA A 125 5.90 -14.82 8.37
CA ALA A 125 7.05 -14.09 7.90
C ALA A 125 7.24 -12.80 8.71
N THR A 126 8.20 -12.83 9.64
CA THR A 126 8.74 -11.65 10.34
C THR A 126 9.52 -10.71 9.40
N ILE A 127 9.51 -11.00 8.10
CA ILE A 127 10.28 -10.29 7.07
C ILE A 127 9.99 -8.79 7.04
N PHE A 128 8.85 -8.31 7.53
CA PHE A 128 8.51 -6.89 7.58
C PHE A 128 8.75 -6.23 8.95
N GLU A 129 9.27 -6.96 9.94
CA GLU A 129 9.64 -6.38 11.23
C GLU A 129 10.73 -5.32 11.05
N GLY A 130 10.39 -4.05 11.29
CA GLY A 130 11.31 -2.92 11.11
C GLY A 130 11.26 -2.24 9.73
N PHE A 131 10.43 -2.72 8.79
CA PHE A 131 10.25 -2.06 7.49
C PHE A 131 9.60 -0.67 7.62
N GLY A 132 8.71 -0.52 8.60
CA GLY A 132 8.13 0.74 9.03
C GLY A 132 8.46 1.07 10.50
N PRO A 133 7.73 2.00 11.12
CA PRO A 133 6.56 2.70 10.58
C PRO A 133 6.90 3.78 9.55
N PHE A 134 5.94 4.10 8.68
CA PHE A 134 5.95 5.33 7.88
C PHE A 134 4.92 6.31 8.42
N THR A 135 5.38 7.49 8.82
CA THR A 135 4.54 8.54 9.39
C THR A 135 4.42 9.70 8.40
N PHE A 136 3.20 10.13 8.10
CA PHE A 136 2.88 11.18 7.14
C PHE A 136 2.18 12.35 7.82
N HIS A 137 2.31 13.55 7.27
CA HIS A 137 1.41 14.65 7.63
C HIS A 137 0.00 14.35 7.13
N ARG A 138 -0.98 14.37 8.05
CA ARG A 138 -2.35 13.92 7.75
C ARG A 138 -3.02 14.72 6.64
N ALA A 139 -2.88 16.05 6.65
CA ALA A 139 -3.48 16.89 5.62
C ALA A 139 -2.96 16.56 4.21
N GLY A 140 -1.65 16.34 4.06
CA GLY A 140 -1.05 15.97 2.78
C GLY A 140 -1.41 14.56 2.34
N TYR A 141 -1.38 13.62 3.28
CA TYR A 141 -1.80 12.23 3.04
C TYR A 141 -3.24 12.14 2.55
N GLU A 142 -4.18 12.76 3.27
CA GLU A 142 -5.59 12.69 2.90
C GLU A 142 -5.88 13.40 1.57
N ALA A 143 -5.18 14.50 1.28
CA ALA A 143 -5.31 15.20 0.00
C ALA A 143 -4.87 14.31 -1.17
N GLU A 144 -3.74 13.61 -1.05
CA GLU A 144 -3.26 12.68 -2.08
C GLU A 144 -4.19 11.49 -2.26
N VAL A 145 -4.68 10.89 -1.17
CA VAL A 145 -5.61 9.75 -1.26
C VAL A 145 -6.93 10.17 -1.92
N ARG A 146 -7.53 11.28 -1.50
CA ARG A 146 -8.79 11.77 -2.10
C ARG A 146 -8.60 12.18 -3.55
N ARG A 147 -7.47 12.79 -3.90
CA ARG A 147 -7.12 13.10 -5.29
C ARG A 147 -7.03 11.82 -6.12
N ALA A 148 -6.29 10.82 -5.65
CA ALA A 148 -6.18 9.53 -6.34
C ALA A 148 -7.52 8.83 -6.51
N MET A 149 -8.43 8.92 -5.53
CA MET A 149 -9.80 8.40 -5.64
C MET A 149 -10.61 9.14 -6.71
N ALA A 150 -10.51 10.47 -6.78
CA ALA A 150 -11.20 11.29 -7.78
C ALA A 150 -10.62 11.10 -9.19
N ASP A 151 -9.31 10.91 -9.30
CA ASP A 151 -8.58 10.68 -10.54
C ASP A 151 -8.63 9.21 -11.00
N ALA A 152 -9.30 8.32 -10.25
CA ALA A 152 -9.39 6.90 -10.58
C ALA A 152 -9.97 6.71 -12.00
N PRO A 153 -9.22 6.11 -12.93
CA PRO A 153 -9.69 5.92 -14.30
C PRO A 153 -10.95 5.06 -14.34
N ALA A 154 -11.87 5.43 -15.23
CA ALA A 154 -13.12 4.69 -15.48
C ALA A 154 -12.88 3.24 -15.96
#